data_AF-A0A1D6L3A4-F1
#
_entry.id   AF-A0A1D6L3A4-F1
#
_cell.length_a   1.000
_cell.length_b   1.000
_cell.length_c   1.000
_cell.angle_alpha   90.00
_cell.angle_beta   90.00
_cell.angle_gamma   90.00
#
_symmetry.space_group_name_H-M   'P 1'
#
loop_
_entity.id
_entity.type
_entity.pdbx_description
1 polymer ?
#
loop_
_entity_poly.entity_id
_entity_poly.type
_entity_poly.pdbx_seq_one_letter_code
_entity_poly.pdbx_strand_id
1 'polypeptide(L)'
;MIWCIRHSFIQDICSRYADHTSWSSDVIQRKAYAETKWPGFSDEVSDVNQASKSTLFIEQALQNLGIEQSYMDKEEEIAITCLQNEQSSSMFCSTITTDHFSIDRYPFKNLREAVDVLFLHGASDMVIAKQAILLYYLFDRHWSRPDSEWRYLVDDFAATFGITNRTLLECLVFCLLDDYSSEALEEACSHLPKISSKETHPKIAQVLLERQKYDMALLVLKCTGHGSFSATENFKKDDISSLSEAVTVVRVRIECRLLTEAFMYHRSYCSKVKEQHSADMTHAEDALKNSWVYHVEMMVTEFCAICIKRNLVDKMIDLPWDSEEEKHLHKSLFDSAHEMPMKPNGSLLVVYYLRRYRYLEAYEVDRSLQKFEQKILENTTEEIASKIRAIARWRESLVVKCLDMLPEVQRENVKAINSGEQSQFARTAQLSSPAHVGKSQSPAAQNLVERSHLFWIPGHHPMGHLHPI
;
A
#
# COMPACT_ATOMS: atom_id res chain seq x y z
N MET A 1 -32.37 20.99 6.14
CA MET A 1 -33.80 21.16 5.78
C MET A 1 -34.16 22.55 5.28
N ILE A 2 -33.95 23.64 6.03
CA ILE A 2 -34.31 25.01 5.57
C ILE A 2 -33.67 25.36 4.22
N TRP A 3 -32.38 25.06 4.06
CA TRP A 3 -31.66 25.24 2.80
C TRP A 3 -32.30 24.45 1.64
N CYS A 4 -32.68 23.19 1.87
CA CYS A 4 -33.32 22.34 0.85
C CYS A 4 -34.70 22.87 0.43
N ILE A 5 -35.49 23.39 1.39
CA ILE A 5 -36.80 23.98 1.11
C ILE A 5 -36.64 25.26 0.27
N ARG A 6 -35.67 26.11 0.62
CA ARG A 6 -35.36 27.35 -0.13
C ARG A 6 -35.05 27.07 -1.60
N HIS A 7 -34.38 25.95 -1.89
CA HIS A 7 -34.01 25.54 -3.25
C HIS A 7 -34.94 24.48 -3.84
N SER A 8 -36.18 24.37 -3.36
CA SER A 8 -37.21 23.45 -3.90
C SER A 8 -36.71 22.01 -4.08
N PHE A 9 -35.84 21.54 -3.17
CA PHE A 9 -35.17 20.24 -3.24
C PHE A 9 -34.46 19.92 -4.58
N ILE A 10 -34.02 20.94 -5.32
CA ILE A 10 -33.30 20.79 -6.60
C ILE A 10 -34.18 20.06 -7.64
N GLN A 11 -35.49 20.27 -7.60
CA GLN A 11 -36.43 19.69 -8.57
C GLN A 11 -36.29 20.36 -9.95
N ASP A 12 -35.95 21.64 -9.98
CA ASP A 12 -35.92 22.45 -11.21
C ASP A 12 -34.58 22.41 -11.95
N ILE A 13 -33.56 21.72 -11.39
CA ILE A 13 -32.21 21.69 -11.96
C ILE A 13 -31.94 20.34 -12.60
N CYS A 14 -31.57 20.39 -13.86
CA CYS A 14 -31.22 19.21 -14.62
C CYS A 14 -29.92 18.57 -14.10
N SER A 15 -30.00 17.26 -13.88
CA SER A 15 -28.87 16.39 -13.58
C SER A 15 -28.11 16.03 -14.86
N ARG A 16 -26.84 15.62 -14.73
CA ARG A 16 -26.10 14.96 -15.82
C ARG A 16 -26.68 13.59 -16.19
N TYR A 17 -27.40 12.95 -15.26
CA TYR A 17 -28.09 11.67 -15.48
C TYR A 17 -29.57 11.88 -15.80
N ALA A 18 -30.09 11.09 -16.74
CA ALA A 18 -31.50 11.13 -17.15
C ALA A 18 -32.44 10.61 -16.06
N ASP A 19 -32.03 9.56 -15.34
CA ASP A 19 -32.79 8.94 -14.26
C ASP A 19 -31.87 8.30 -13.21
N HIS A 20 -32.46 7.84 -12.10
CA HIS A 20 -31.73 7.18 -11.02
C HIS A 20 -31.03 5.89 -11.47
N THR A 21 -31.64 5.14 -12.40
CA THR A 21 -31.08 3.88 -12.91
C THR A 21 -29.79 4.10 -13.71
N SER A 22 -29.74 5.15 -14.52
CA SER A 22 -28.56 5.58 -15.25
C SER A 22 -27.44 6.00 -14.30
N TRP A 23 -27.79 6.74 -13.24
CA TRP A 23 -26.81 7.14 -12.23
C TRP A 23 -26.26 5.96 -11.43
N SER A 24 -27.14 5.09 -10.94
CA SER A 24 -26.75 3.88 -10.20
C SER A 24 -25.85 2.97 -11.05
N SER A 25 -26.18 2.81 -12.34
CA SER A 25 -25.34 2.04 -13.28
C SER A 25 -23.95 2.66 -13.45
N ASP A 26 -23.84 3.98 -13.53
CA ASP A 26 -22.55 4.67 -13.65
C ASP A 26 -21.70 4.54 -12.38
N VAL A 27 -22.31 4.63 -11.19
CA VAL A 27 -21.62 4.39 -9.90
C VAL A 27 -21.08 2.97 -9.80
N ILE A 28 -21.87 1.97 -10.22
CA ILE A 28 -21.42 0.56 -10.27
C ILE A 28 -20.23 0.41 -11.22
N GLN A 29 -20.25 1.08 -12.38
CA GLN A 29 -19.13 1.05 -13.33
C GLN A 29 -17.87 1.69 -12.76
N ARG A 30 -17.97 2.82 -12.05
CA ARG A 30 -16.83 3.47 -11.36
C ARG A 30 -16.18 2.53 -10.35
N LYS A 31 -17.00 1.84 -9.55
CA LYS A 31 -16.53 0.87 -8.58
C LYS A 31 -15.82 -0.30 -9.24
N ALA A 32 -16.44 -0.91 -10.25
CA ALA A 32 -15.83 -2.00 -11.01
C ALA A 32 -14.50 -1.57 -11.65
N TYR A 33 -14.41 -0.32 -12.13
CA TYR A 33 -13.17 0.22 -12.67
C TYR A 33 -12.09 0.36 -11.61
N ALA A 34 -12.41 0.87 -10.42
CA ALA A 34 -11.48 0.98 -9.30
C ALA A 34 -10.90 -0.40 -8.90
N GLU A 35 -11.71 -1.47 -8.96
CA GLU A 35 -11.31 -2.83 -8.56
C GLU A 35 -10.31 -3.48 -9.52
N THR A 36 -10.20 -3.00 -10.77
CA THR A 36 -9.47 -3.70 -11.84
C THR A 36 -8.01 -3.28 -12.03
N LYS A 37 -7.59 -2.11 -11.53
CA LYS A 37 -6.34 -1.50 -12.01
C LYS A 37 -5.08 -1.88 -11.25
N TRP A 38 -5.17 -2.13 -9.95
CA TRP A 38 -4.07 -2.65 -9.14
C TRP A 38 -4.65 -3.59 -8.08
N PRO A 39 -4.11 -4.82 -7.91
CA PRO A 39 -4.54 -5.68 -6.82
C PRO A 39 -4.40 -4.91 -5.51
N GLY A 40 -5.49 -4.80 -4.76
CA GLY A 40 -5.45 -4.26 -3.41
C GLY A 40 -4.47 -5.07 -2.56
N PHE A 41 -3.82 -4.42 -1.60
CA PHE A 41 -3.08 -5.12 -0.57
C PHE A 41 -4.06 -5.95 0.25
N SER A 42 -3.81 -7.26 0.31
CA SER A 42 -4.51 -8.16 1.23
C SER A 42 -3.72 -8.16 2.53
N ASP A 43 -4.10 -7.30 3.48
CA ASP A 43 -3.66 -7.44 4.88
C ASP A 43 -4.36 -8.68 5.47
N GLU A 44 -3.80 -9.87 5.26
CA GLU A 44 -4.34 -11.13 5.81
C GLU A 44 -4.27 -11.18 7.36
N VAL A 45 -3.67 -10.20 8.02
CA VAL A 45 -3.46 -10.19 9.47
C VAL A 45 -4.53 -9.41 10.25
N SER A 46 -5.43 -8.68 9.58
CA SER A 46 -6.55 -7.98 10.23
C SER A 46 -7.90 -8.57 9.85
N ASP A 47 -8.20 -9.76 10.39
CA ASP A 47 -9.43 -10.53 10.17
C ASP A 47 -10.69 -9.90 10.84
N VAL A 48 -10.75 -8.57 10.95
CA VAL A 48 -11.89 -7.83 11.56
C VAL A 48 -12.47 -6.75 10.64
N ASN A 49 -11.77 -6.32 9.59
CA ASN A 49 -12.34 -5.38 8.63
C ASN A 49 -12.29 -5.97 7.23
N GLN A 50 -13.47 -6.10 6.63
CA GLN A 50 -13.73 -6.47 5.24
C GLN A 50 -13.18 -5.39 4.27
N ALA A 51 -11.88 -5.13 4.32
CA ALA A 51 -11.21 -3.95 3.76
C ALA A 51 -10.05 -4.35 2.83
N SER A 52 -10.36 -5.06 1.76
CA SER A 52 -9.44 -5.24 0.62
C SER A 52 -10.16 -5.18 -0.74
N LYS A 53 -11.30 -4.48 -0.79
CA LYS A 53 -11.91 -4.02 -2.05
C LYS A 53 -11.58 -2.55 -2.23
N SER A 54 -11.19 -2.12 -3.43
CA SER A 54 -11.03 -0.71 -3.75
C SER A 54 -12.38 -0.01 -3.58
N THR A 55 -12.52 0.76 -2.51
CA THR A 55 -13.74 1.54 -2.24
C THR A 55 -13.64 2.90 -2.90
N LEU A 56 -14.77 3.48 -3.31
CA LEU A 56 -14.83 4.88 -3.71
C LEU A 56 -14.61 5.79 -2.48
N PHE A 57 -14.23 7.06 -2.66
CA PHE A 57 -14.14 8.03 -1.56
C PHE A 57 -15.50 8.19 -0.86
N ILE A 58 -16.59 8.23 -1.62
CA ILE A 58 -17.94 8.33 -1.08
C ILE A 58 -18.34 7.12 -0.22
N GLU A 59 -17.95 5.91 -0.62
CA GLU A 59 -18.23 4.69 0.14
C GLU A 59 -17.47 4.68 1.47
N GLN A 60 -16.19 5.07 1.44
CA GLN A 60 -15.38 5.20 2.64
C GLN A 60 -15.94 6.27 3.59
N ALA A 61 -16.42 7.40 3.04
CA ALA A 61 -17.07 8.43 3.84
C ALA A 61 -18.36 7.94 4.52
N LEU A 62 -19.18 7.16 3.80
CA LEU A 62 -20.42 6.59 4.34
C LEU A 62 -20.16 5.48 5.37
N GLN A 63 -19.12 4.66 5.18
CA GLN A 63 -18.69 3.66 6.16
C GLN A 63 -18.24 4.33 7.47
N ASN A 64 -17.48 5.41 7.37
CA ASN A 64 -16.97 6.16 8.52
C ASN A 64 -18.08 6.92 9.29
N LEU A 65 -19.25 7.16 8.69
CA LEU A 65 -20.36 7.81 9.38
C LEU A 65 -21.03 6.93 10.44
N GLY A 66 -20.76 5.62 10.48
CA GLY A 66 -21.26 4.69 11.50
C GLY A 66 -22.76 4.84 11.73
N ILE A 67 -23.60 4.35 10.80
CA ILE A 67 -25.06 4.38 11.01
C ILE A 67 -25.41 3.27 12.00
N GLU A 68 -25.29 3.60 13.29
CA GLU A 68 -25.59 2.73 14.41
C GLU A 68 -27.07 2.33 14.38
N GLN A 69 -27.35 1.03 14.49
CA GLN A 69 -28.69 0.52 14.80
C GLN A 69 -28.97 0.78 16.29
N SER A 70 -29.10 2.04 16.70
CA SER A 70 -29.63 2.33 18.03
C SER A 70 -31.13 2.04 18.01
N TYR A 71 -31.59 1.18 18.92
CA TYR A 71 -33.01 1.10 19.26
C TYR A 71 -33.49 2.51 19.62
N MET A 72 -34.18 3.18 18.69
CA MET A 72 -34.72 4.51 18.92
C MET A 72 -35.80 4.43 20.00
N ASP A 73 -35.76 5.36 20.94
CA ASP A 73 -36.84 5.53 21.90
C ASP A 73 -38.11 5.96 21.14
N LYS A 74 -39.27 5.38 21.46
CA LYS A 74 -40.51 5.52 20.66
C LYS A 74 -40.95 6.97 20.45
N GLU A 75 -40.55 7.90 21.30
CA GLU A 75 -40.88 9.32 21.20
C GLU A 75 -40.02 10.07 20.15
N GLU A 76 -38.75 9.71 19.99
CA GLU A 76 -37.89 10.26 18.90
C GLU A 76 -38.30 9.71 17.54
N GLU A 77 -38.72 8.44 17.48
CA GLU A 77 -39.25 7.81 16.26
C GLU A 77 -40.51 8.53 15.74
N ILE A 78 -41.41 8.97 16.64
CA ILE A 78 -42.62 9.73 16.29
C ILE A 78 -42.28 11.14 15.78
N ALA A 79 -41.27 11.80 16.37
CA ALA A 79 -40.84 13.13 15.94
C ALA A 79 -40.15 13.11 14.55
N ILE A 80 -39.34 12.09 14.28
CA ILE A 80 -38.64 11.91 13.00
C ILE A 80 -39.63 11.52 11.89
N THR A 81 -40.58 10.63 12.16
CA THR A 81 -41.60 10.22 11.17
C THR A 81 -42.48 11.37 10.69
N CYS A 82 -42.70 12.40 11.53
CA CYS A 82 -43.41 13.62 11.15
C CYS A 82 -42.63 14.52 10.17
N LEU A 83 -41.31 14.36 10.06
CA LEU A 83 -40.45 15.09 9.12
C LEU A 83 -40.22 14.34 7.79
N GLN A 84 -40.57 13.05 7.75
CA GLN A 84 -40.41 12.17 6.59
C GLN A 84 -41.56 12.34 5.57
N ASN A 85 -41.30 11.97 4.32
CA ASN A 85 -42.36 11.83 3.32
C ASN A 85 -43.02 10.44 3.47
N GLU A 86 -44.35 10.35 3.42
CA GLU A 86 -45.14 9.12 3.65
C GLU A 86 -44.78 7.95 2.70
N GLN A 87 -44.12 8.22 1.57
CA GLN A 87 -43.66 7.19 0.64
C GLN A 87 -42.28 6.59 1.01
N SER A 88 -41.51 7.26 1.87
CA SER A 88 -40.16 6.83 2.29
C SER A 88 -40.22 5.77 3.40
N SER A 89 -41.32 5.76 4.17
CA SER A 89 -41.55 4.81 5.28
C SER A 89 -41.65 3.36 4.79
N SER A 90 -42.15 3.14 3.57
CA SER A 90 -42.36 1.80 3.00
C SER A 90 -41.07 1.05 2.64
N MET A 91 -39.93 1.74 2.50
CA MET A 91 -38.66 1.06 2.20
C MET A 91 -37.88 0.59 3.41
N PHE A 92 -38.31 0.97 4.63
CA PHE A 92 -37.51 0.76 5.84
C PHE A 92 -38.15 -0.18 6.89
N CYS A 93 -39.32 -0.77 6.61
CA CYS A 93 -39.99 -1.72 7.52
C CYS A 93 -40.03 -3.19 7.07
N SER A 94 -39.33 -3.59 6.00
CA SER A 94 -39.15 -5.02 5.71
C SER A 94 -37.85 -5.51 6.35
N THR A 95 -37.97 -6.16 7.52
CA THR A 95 -37.03 -7.13 8.10
C THR A 95 -35.58 -6.96 7.64
N ILE A 96 -34.83 -6.14 8.38
CA ILE A 96 -33.37 -6.02 8.26
C ILE A 96 -32.77 -7.39 8.59
N THR A 97 -32.58 -8.23 7.59
CA THR A 97 -31.73 -9.41 7.67
C THR A 97 -30.28 -8.94 7.72
N THR A 98 -29.58 -9.47 8.71
CA THR A 98 -28.32 -9.03 9.31
C THR A 98 -27.07 -9.09 8.41
N ASP A 99 -27.19 -9.22 7.07
CA ASP A 99 -26.03 -9.59 6.22
C ASP A 99 -25.69 -8.67 5.04
N HIS A 100 -26.38 -7.54 4.78
CA HIS A 100 -26.07 -6.68 3.62
C HIS A 100 -26.16 -5.16 3.83
N PHE A 101 -25.97 -4.65 5.05
CA PHE A 101 -26.34 -3.25 5.39
C PHE A 101 -25.29 -2.15 5.09
N SER A 102 -24.18 -2.45 4.41
CA SER A 102 -22.99 -1.57 4.43
C SER A 102 -22.43 -1.12 3.06
N ILE A 103 -22.99 -1.53 1.92
CA ILE A 103 -22.33 -1.27 0.61
C ILE A 103 -23.21 -0.55 -0.44
N ASP A 104 -24.55 -0.56 -0.32
CA ASP A 104 -25.45 -0.07 -1.40
C ASP A 104 -26.22 1.24 -1.07
N ARG A 105 -25.71 2.09 -0.16
CA ARG A 105 -26.41 3.33 0.24
C ARG A 105 -26.21 4.53 -0.69
N TYR A 106 -25.35 4.41 -1.68
CA TYR A 106 -25.11 5.44 -2.69
C TYR A 106 -25.22 4.82 -4.09
N PRO A 107 -25.89 5.47 -5.05
CA PRO A 107 -26.43 6.85 -5.00
C PRO A 107 -27.76 6.98 -4.26
N PHE A 108 -28.03 8.19 -3.72
CA PHE A 108 -29.35 8.54 -3.14
C PHE A 108 -30.35 8.87 -4.26
N LYS A 109 -31.62 8.46 -4.16
CA LYS A 109 -32.59 8.68 -5.25
C LYS A 109 -32.93 10.14 -5.46
N ASN A 110 -33.01 10.90 -4.39
CA ASN A 110 -33.30 12.33 -4.43
C ASN A 110 -32.68 13.04 -3.22
N LEU A 111 -32.64 14.38 -3.28
CA LEU A 111 -32.04 15.20 -2.21
C LEU A 111 -32.74 15.00 -0.87
N ARG A 112 -34.04 14.72 -0.87
CA ARG A 112 -34.79 14.49 0.37
C ARG A 112 -34.33 13.21 1.06
N GLU A 113 -34.23 12.10 0.33
CA GLU A 113 -33.69 10.84 0.85
C GLU A 113 -32.25 11.02 1.34
N ALA A 114 -31.40 11.75 0.60
CA ALA A 114 -30.04 12.06 1.05
C ALA A 114 -30.02 12.77 2.40
N VAL A 115 -30.89 13.78 2.58
CA VAL A 115 -30.98 14.53 3.83
C VAL A 115 -31.55 13.68 4.97
N ASP A 116 -32.57 12.88 4.69
CA ASP A 116 -33.19 12.00 5.67
C ASP A 116 -32.20 10.94 6.17
N VAL A 117 -31.44 10.32 5.25
CA VAL A 117 -30.42 9.32 5.61
C VAL A 117 -29.26 9.95 6.39
N LEU A 118 -28.73 11.07 5.92
CA LEU A 118 -27.54 11.67 6.53
C LEU A 118 -27.83 12.37 7.86
N PHE A 119 -28.94 13.12 7.95
CA PHE A 119 -29.18 14.04 9.07
C PHE A 119 -30.28 13.58 10.02
N LEU A 120 -31.26 12.78 9.57
CA LEU A 120 -32.33 12.28 10.46
C LEU A 120 -32.03 10.89 11.04
N HIS A 121 -31.38 10.01 10.28
CA HIS A 121 -31.07 8.63 10.71
C HIS A 121 -29.59 8.38 11.00
N GLY A 122 -28.71 9.35 10.73
CA GLY A 122 -27.28 9.22 10.98
C GLY A 122 -26.95 9.49 12.45
N ALA A 123 -26.46 8.47 13.17
CA ALA A 123 -26.19 8.46 14.62
C ALA A 123 -25.11 9.44 15.15
N SER A 124 -24.58 10.34 14.31
CA SER A 124 -23.31 11.01 14.56
C SER A 124 -23.38 12.54 14.67
N ASP A 125 -22.57 13.10 15.57
CA ASP A 125 -22.20 14.51 15.75
C ASP A 125 -21.29 15.08 14.64
N MET A 126 -20.93 14.27 13.64
CA MET A 126 -20.05 14.62 12.52
C MET A 126 -20.77 15.44 11.43
N VAL A 127 -21.29 16.61 11.80
CA VAL A 127 -21.99 17.54 10.90
C VAL A 127 -21.14 17.89 9.67
N ILE A 128 -19.83 18.08 9.85
CA ILE A 128 -18.89 18.40 8.76
C ILE A 128 -18.83 17.26 7.73
N ALA A 129 -18.76 16.01 8.18
CA ALA A 129 -18.73 14.85 7.27
C ALA A 129 -20.05 14.71 6.51
N LYS A 130 -21.19 14.90 7.19
CA LYS A 130 -22.53 14.88 6.56
C LYS A 130 -22.67 15.99 5.51
N GLN A 131 -22.15 17.20 5.79
CA GLN A 131 -22.11 18.31 4.83
C GLN A 131 -21.22 18.00 3.63
N ALA A 132 -20.04 17.41 3.84
CA ALA A 132 -19.12 17.02 2.77
C ALA A 132 -19.72 15.94 1.85
N ILE A 133 -20.44 14.97 2.42
CA ILE A 133 -21.15 13.94 1.64
C ILE A 133 -22.30 14.55 0.83
N LEU A 134 -23.02 15.52 1.40
CA LEU A 134 -24.06 16.24 0.66
C LEU A 134 -23.47 17.09 -0.47
N LEU A 135 -22.31 17.72 -0.26
CA LEU A 135 -21.57 18.43 -1.32
C LEU A 135 -21.11 17.47 -2.41
N TYR A 136 -20.58 16.31 -2.05
CA TYR A 136 -20.21 15.26 -3.01
C TYR A 136 -21.42 14.87 -3.87
N TYR A 137 -22.59 14.65 -3.26
CA TYR A 137 -23.84 14.37 -3.97
C TYR A 137 -24.19 15.47 -5.00
N LEU A 138 -24.04 16.74 -4.62
CA LEU A 138 -24.30 17.88 -5.52
C LEU A 138 -23.31 17.90 -6.69
N PHE A 139 -22.03 17.70 -6.43
CA PHE A 139 -21.02 17.62 -7.48
C PHE A 139 -21.26 16.45 -8.43
N ASP A 140 -21.50 15.25 -7.91
CA ASP A 140 -21.68 14.06 -8.75
C ASP A 140 -22.86 14.21 -9.71
N ARG A 141 -23.94 14.88 -9.29
CA ARG A 141 -25.10 15.12 -10.15
C ARG A 141 -24.91 16.21 -11.20
N HIS A 142 -24.03 17.18 -10.98
CA HIS A 142 -24.03 18.41 -11.78
C HIS A 142 -22.67 18.83 -12.35
N TRP A 143 -21.54 18.23 -11.96
CA TRP A 143 -20.21 18.77 -12.30
C TRP A 143 -19.93 18.94 -13.80
N SER A 144 -20.51 18.10 -14.67
CA SER A 144 -20.35 18.18 -16.13
C SER A 144 -21.35 19.14 -16.81
N ARG A 145 -22.23 19.79 -16.04
CA ARG A 145 -23.18 20.81 -16.53
C ARG A 145 -22.50 22.18 -16.48
N PRO A 146 -22.91 23.15 -17.33
CA PRO A 146 -22.37 24.50 -17.30
C PRO A 146 -22.52 25.15 -15.92
N ASP A 147 -21.48 25.82 -15.43
CA ASP A 147 -21.45 26.47 -14.11
C ASP A 147 -22.66 27.41 -13.88
N SER A 148 -23.13 28.08 -14.93
CA SER A 148 -24.29 28.98 -14.87
C SER A 148 -25.59 28.30 -14.41
N GLU A 149 -25.69 26.98 -14.55
CA GLU A 149 -26.93 26.23 -14.24
C GLU A 149 -27.02 25.73 -12.80
N TRP A 150 -25.89 25.53 -12.11
CA TRP A 150 -25.89 24.83 -10.82
C TRP A 150 -24.90 25.39 -9.79
N ARG A 151 -23.87 26.12 -10.23
CA ARG A 151 -22.78 26.53 -9.33
C ARG A 151 -23.26 27.49 -8.22
N TYR A 152 -24.25 28.32 -8.51
CA TYR A 152 -24.88 29.20 -7.51
C TYR A 152 -25.45 28.45 -6.31
N LEU A 153 -25.90 27.18 -6.49
CA LEU A 153 -26.36 26.36 -5.37
C LEU A 153 -25.23 26.01 -4.43
N VAL A 154 -24.09 25.61 -4.99
CA VAL A 154 -22.92 25.19 -4.22
C VAL A 154 -22.31 26.40 -3.50
N ASP A 155 -22.26 27.55 -4.18
CA ASP A 155 -21.78 28.79 -3.56
C ASP A 155 -22.72 29.23 -2.42
N ASP A 156 -24.04 29.16 -2.60
CA ASP A 156 -25.01 29.45 -1.53
C ASP A 156 -24.96 28.43 -0.39
N PHE A 157 -24.75 27.15 -0.69
CA PHE A 157 -24.53 26.11 0.33
C PHE A 157 -23.28 26.42 1.15
N ALA A 158 -22.16 26.72 0.49
CA ALA A 158 -20.91 27.05 1.15
C ALA A 158 -21.05 28.31 2.02
N ALA A 159 -21.71 29.35 1.52
CA ALA A 159 -21.98 30.57 2.28
C ALA A 159 -22.89 30.33 3.49
N THR A 160 -23.94 29.51 3.33
CA THR A 160 -24.92 29.21 4.40
C THR A 160 -24.28 28.42 5.54
N PHE A 161 -23.39 27.49 5.23
CA PHE A 161 -22.78 26.59 6.22
C PHE A 161 -21.34 26.97 6.59
N GLY A 162 -20.83 28.12 6.12
CA GLY A 162 -19.50 28.60 6.46
C GLY A 162 -18.36 27.74 5.91
N ILE A 163 -18.57 27.07 4.77
CA ILE A 163 -17.60 26.16 4.16
C ILE A 163 -16.58 26.99 3.37
N THR A 164 -15.29 26.75 3.63
CA THR A 164 -14.22 27.47 2.93
C THR A 164 -14.11 27.02 1.48
N ASN A 165 -13.63 27.91 0.61
CA ASN A 165 -13.36 27.58 -0.80
C ASN A 165 -12.38 26.40 -0.93
N ARG A 166 -11.44 26.26 0.01
CA ARG A 166 -10.51 25.14 0.03
C ARG A 166 -11.22 23.81 0.27
N THR A 167 -12.06 23.73 1.30
CA THR A 167 -12.86 22.52 1.59
C THR A 167 -13.80 22.17 0.44
N LEU A 168 -14.35 23.19 -0.23
CA LEU A 168 -15.19 23.00 -1.40
C LEU A 168 -14.42 22.33 -2.55
N LEU A 169 -13.22 22.83 -2.85
CA LEU A 169 -12.34 22.24 -3.87
C LEU A 169 -11.86 20.84 -3.48
N GLU A 170 -11.58 20.58 -2.20
CA GLU A 170 -11.24 19.24 -1.70
C GLU A 170 -12.40 18.24 -1.95
N CYS A 171 -13.65 18.63 -1.64
CA CYS A 171 -14.83 17.80 -1.91
C CYS A 171 -15.03 17.55 -3.41
N LEU A 172 -14.83 18.58 -4.24
CA LEU A 172 -14.88 18.43 -5.70
C LEU A 172 -13.82 17.45 -6.19
N VAL A 173 -12.58 17.56 -5.72
CA VAL A 173 -11.49 16.65 -6.11
C VAL A 173 -11.80 15.20 -5.74
N PHE A 174 -12.38 14.93 -4.56
CA PHE A 174 -12.81 13.57 -4.22
C PHE A 174 -13.86 13.03 -5.19
N CYS A 175 -14.84 13.85 -5.59
CA CYS A 175 -15.84 13.48 -6.58
C CYS A 175 -15.23 13.18 -7.96
N LEU A 176 -14.33 14.05 -8.42
CA LEU A 176 -13.65 13.88 -9.71
C LEU A 176 -12.71 12.66 -9.73
N LEU A 177 -12.06 12.35 -8.61
CA LEU A 177 -11.19 11.19 -8.49
C LEU A 177 -11.95 9.85 -8.42
N ASP A 178 -13.23 9.86 -8.03
CA ASP A 178 -14.12 8.69 -8.10
C ASP A 178 -14.66 8.45 -9.54
N ASP A 179 -14.77 9.48 -10.38
CA ASP A 179 -15.24 9.37 -11.78
C ASP A 179 -14.13 8.82 -12.71
N TYR A 180 -14.35 7.76 -13.47
CA TYR A 180 -13.31 7.09 -14.31
C TYR A 180 -12.89 7.88 -15.56
N SER A 181 -13.57 8.98 -15.89
CA SER A 181 -13.29 9.77 -17.10
C SER A 181 -11.92 10.48 -17.06
N SER A 182 -11.35 10.70 -18.25
CA SER A 182 -10.09 11.44 -18.39
C SER A 182 -10.26 12.93 -18.10
N GLU A 183 -11.43 13.50 -18.44
CA GLU A 183 -11.76 14.90 -18.17
C GLU A 183 -11.80 15.20 -16.67
N ALA A 184 -12.48 14.35 -15.88
CA ALA A 184 -12.50 14.49 -14.44
C ALA A 184 -11.09 14.40 -13.82
N LEU A 185 -10.25 13.50 -14.35
CA LEU A 185 -8.87 13.36 -13.90
C LEU A 185 -8.02 14.61 -14.21
N GLU A 186 -8.18 15.22 -15.38
CA GLU A 186 -7.46 16.45 -15.74
C GLU A 186 -7.91 17.63 -14.89
N GLU A 187 -9.21 17.78 -14.68
CA GLU A 187 -9.78 18.81 -13.81
C GLU A 187 -9.29 18.65 -12.37
N ALA A 188 -9.33 17.42 -11.82
CA ALA A 188 -8.78 17.12 -10.49
C ALA A 188 -7.30 17.48 -10.40
N CYS A 189 -6.49 17.13 -11.41
CA CYS A 189 -5.07 17.46 -11.46
C CYS A 189 -4.80 18.98 -11.46
N SER A 190 -5.69 19.78 -12.05
CA SER A 190 -5.56 21.24 -12.06
C SER A 190 -5.77 21.89 -10.68
N HIS A 191 -6.59 21.26 -9.83
CA HIS A 191 -6.94 21.77 -8.49
C HIS A 191 -6.03 21.24 -7.39
N LEU A 192 -5.44 20.05 -7.56
CA LEU A 192 -4.57 19.42 -6.56
C LEU A 192 -3.47 20.33 -6.00
N PRO A 193 -2.73 21.13 -6.80
CA PRO A 193 -1.70 22.03 -6.27
C PRO A 193 -2.23 23.09 -5.31
N LYS A 194 -3.52 23.44 -5.39
CA LYS A 194 -4.16 24.46 -4.54
C LYS A 194 -4.62 23.90 -3.19
N ILE A 195 -4.93 22.61 -3.14
CA ILE A 195 -5.51 21.93 -1.95
C ILE A 195 -4.49 21.05 -1.20
N SER A 196 -3.39 20.67 -1.86
CA SER A 196 -2.41 19.76 -1.29
C SER A 196 -1.72 20.38 -0.07
N SER A 197 -1.74 19.66 1.05
CA SER A 197 -1.18 20.08 2.33
C SER A 197 -0.81 18.86 3.18
N LYS A 198 -0.29 19.09 4.39
CA LYS A 198 -0.01 18.02 5.37
C LYS A 198 -1.22 17.14 5.70
N GLU A 199 -2.43 17.71 5.65
CA GLU A 199 -3.69 17.03 6.00
C GLU A 199 -4.38 16.35 4.80
N THR A 200 -3.74 16.34 3.63
CA THR A 200 -4.35 15.75 2.43
C THR A 200 -4.48 14.24 2.56
N HIS A 201 -5.67 13.72 2.21
CA HIS A 201 -6.00 12.31 2.38
C HIS A 201 -5.09 11.38 1.56
N PRO A 202 -4.45 10.36 2.16
CA PRO A 202 -3.42 9.53 1.51
C PRO A 202 -3.93 8.75 0.29
N LYS A 203 -5.21 8.34 0.29
CA LYS A 203 -5.87 7.69 -0.86
C LYS A 203 -5.84 8.51 -2.16
N ILE A 204 -5.67 9.84 -2.11
CA ILE A 204 -5.49 10.66 -3.32
C ILE A 204 -4.27 10.19 -4.10
N ALA A 205 -3.13 9.98 -3.43
CA ALA A 205 -1.91 9.52 -4.08
C ALA A 205 -2.07 8.11 -4.68
N GLN A 206 -2.81 7.24 -3.98
CA GLN A 206 -3.14 5.90 -4.47
C GLN A 206 -3.97 5.94 -5.75
N VAL A 207 -5.06 6.72 -5.78
CA VAL A 207 -5.93 6.83 -6.97
C VAL A 207 -5.17 7.44 -8.15
N LEU A 208 -4.30 8.43 -7.91
CA LEU A 208 -3.46 9.02 -8.96
C LEU A 208 -2.45 8.00 -9.51
N LEU A 209 -1.86 7.16 -8.66
CA LEU A 209 -0.98 6.06 -9.06
C LEU A 209 -1.74 5.05 -9.95
N GLU A 210 -2.95 4.66 -9.54
CA GLU A 210 -3.81 3.72 -10.29
C GLU A 210 -4.18 4.28 -11.68
N ARG A 211 -4.36 5.60 -11.76
CA ARG A 211 -4.66 6.33 -13.00
C ARG A 211 -3.43 6.77 -13.79
N GLN A 212 -2.24 6.32 -13.40
CA GLN A 212 -0.97 6.59 -14.08
C GLN A 212 -0.59 8.09 -14.14
N LYS A 213 -1.05 8.89 -13.17
CA LYS A 213 -0.65 10.31 -13.00
C LYS A 213 0.43 10.42 -11.92
N TYR A 214 1.59 9.81 -12.19
CA TYR A 214 2.68 9.64 -11.21
C TYR A 214 3.26 10.98 -10.71
N ASP A 215 3.45 11.96 -11.60
CA ASP A 215 4.00 13.27 -11.22
C ASP A 215 3.10 14.01 -10.22
N MET A 216 1.78 13.91 -10.42
CA MET A 216 0.79 14.49 -9.51
C MET A 216 0.72 13.72 -8.20
N ALA A 217 0.77 12.39 -8.24
CA ALA A 217 0.86 11.57 -7.04
C ALA A 217 2.10 11.94 -6.21
N LEU A 218 3.26 12.12 -6.86
CA LEU A 218 4.50 12.53 -6.22
C LEU A 218 4.39 13.93 -5.61
N LEU A 219 3.74 14.88 -6.29
CA LEU A 219 3.48 16.22 -5.77
C LEU A 219 2.64 16.16 -4.48
N VAL A 220 1.55 15.40 -4.49
CA VAL A 220 0.69 15.22 -3.31
C VAL A 220 1.50 14.62 -2.15
N LEU A 221 2.27 13.56 -2.40
CA LEU A 221 3.12 12.93 -1.37
C LEU A 221 4.20 13.85 -0.81
N LYS A 222 4.72 14.79 -1.60
CA LYS A 222 5.68 15.80 -1.13
C LYS A 222 4.97 16.84 -0.24
N CYS A 223 3.75 17.24 -0.59
CA CYS A 223 2.96 18.20 0.18
C CYS A 223 2.46 17.62 1.52
N THR A 224 2.17 16.31 1.59
CA THR A 224 1.72 15.68 2.83
C THR A 224 2.82 15.49 3.87
N GLY A 225 4.09 15.58 3.48
CA GLY A 225 5.22 15.31 4.38
C GLY A 225 5.42 13.83 4.73
N HIS A 226 4.44 12.96 4.43
CA HIS A 226 4.54 11.50 4.58
C HIS A 226 5.64 10.86 3.72
N GLY A 227 6.19 11.61 2.76
CA GLY A 227 7.36 11.23 1.98
C GLY A 227 8.71 11.74 2.50
N SER A 228 8.77 12.47 3.62
CA SER A 228 10.01 13.11 4.09
C SER A 228 10.96 12.11 4.78
N PHE A 229 12.24 12.15 4.42
CA PHE A 229 13.31 11.30 4.97
C PHE A 229 13.85 11.77 6.33
N SER A 230 13.18 12.77 6.92
CA SER A 230 13.57 13.42 8.16
C SER A 230 13.56 12.42 9.33
N ALA A 231 14.77 12.10 9.83
CA ALA A 231 14.99 11.35 11.06
C ALA A 231 14.67 12.16 12.33
N THR A 232 14.34 13.46 12.18
CA THR A 232 14.22 14.44 13.27
C THR A 232 12.79 14.83 13.61
N GLU A 233 11.79 14.30 12.92
CA GLU A 233 10.41 14.48 13.36
C GLU A 233 10.12 13.48 14.47
N ASN A 234 10.04 13.99 15.71
CA ASN A 234 9.49 13.29 16.87
C ASN A 234 8.01 13.02 16.60
N PHE A 235 7.75 12.00 15.82
CA PHE A 235 6.44 11.50 15.49
C PHE A 235 5.81 10.84 16.72
N LYS A 236 4.52 11.07 16.96
CA LYS A 236 3.80 10.40 18.04
C LYS A 236 3.77 8.90 17.77
N LYS A 237 3.50 8.09 18.79
CA LYS A 237 3.46 6.60 18.72
C LYS A 237 2.50 6.05 17.62
N ASP A 238 1.63 6.91 17.08
CA ASP A 238 0.60 6.59 16.06
C ASP A 238 0.97 7.03 14.61
N ASP A 239 2.15 7.58 14.36
CA ASP A 239 2.52 8.22 13.06
C ASP A 239 3.23 7.28 12.07
N ILE A 240 3.23 5.97 12.30
CA ILE A 240 3.71 5.05 11.26
C ILE A 240 2.66 4.99 10.17
N SER A 241 3.00 5.52 9.00
CA SER A 241 2.24 5.33 7.77
C SER A 241 1.85 3.86 7.63
N SER A 242 0.55 3.61 7.43
CA SER A 242 0.04 2.27 7.16
C SER A 242 0.88 1.57 6.09
N LEU A 243 1.02 0.25 6.16
CA LEU A 243 1.79 -0.51 5.17
C LEU A 243 1.35 -0.17 3.73
N SER A 244 0.04 -0.07 3.51
CA SER A 244 -0.55 0.34 2.23
C SER A 244 -0.09 1.73 1.75
N GLU A 245 -0.01 2.72 2.65
CA GLU A 245 0.50 4.05 2.33
C GLU A 245 2.00 3.99 2.01
N ALA A 246 2.79 3.29 2.83
CA ALA A 246 4.22 3.16 2.64
C ALA A 246 4.56 2.50 1.30
N VAL A 247 3.82 1.46 0.92
CA VAL A 247 4.00 0.84 -0.40
C VAL A 247 3.58 1.81 -1.51
N THR A 248 2.44 2.50 -1.39
CA THR A 248 2.01 3.51 -2.39
C THR A 248 3.10 4.55 -2.63
N VAL A 249 3.74 5.02 -1.57
CA VAL A 249 4.85 5.97 -1.63
C VAL A 249 6.06 5.41 -2.40
N VAL A 250 6.44 4.15 -2.15
CA VAL A 250 7.48 3.45 -2.92
C VAL A 250 7.07 3.30 -4.38
N ARG A 251 5.85 2.84 -4.65
CA ARG A 251 5.33 2.63 -6.01
C ARG A 251 5.42 3.91 -6.83
N VAL A 252 4.92 5.03 -6.30
CA VAL A 252 4.95 6.33 -6.97
C VAL A 252 6.38 6.74 -7.31
N ARG A 253 7.33 6.61 -6.37
CA ARG A 253 8.72 7.01 -6.61
C ARG A 253 9.41 6.16 -7.67
N ILE A 254 9.21 4.84 -7.65
CA ILE A 254 9.78 3.96 -8.68
C ILE A 254 9.19 4.29 -10.05
N GLU A 255 7.87 4.56 -10.13
CA GLU A 255 7.20 4.95 -11.36
C GLU A 255 7.68 6.31 -11.90
N CYS A 256 8.00 7.26 -11.00
CA CYS A 256 8.69 8.51 -11.35
C CYS A 256 10.19 8.35 -11.65
N ARG A 257 10.71 7.12 -11.73
CA ARG A 257 12.14 6.80 -11.96
C ARG A 257 13.10 7.30 -10.86
N LEU A 258 12.59 7.56 -9.66
CA LEU A 258 13.35 8.01 -8.50
C LEU A 258 13.74 6.82 -7.62
N LEU A 259 14.48 5.86 -8.21
CA LEU A 259 14.80 4.58 -7.57
C LEU A 259 15.57 4.75 -6.24
N THR A 260 16.56 5.65 -6.23
CA THR A 260 17.34 5.94 -5.03
C THR A 260 16.49 6.58 -3.93
N GLU A 261 15.59 7.51 -4.27
CA GLU A 261 14.66 8.09 -3.29
C GLU A 261 13.67 7.05 -2.76
N ALA A 262 13.17 6.16 -3.63
CA ALA A 262 12.31 5.05 -3.21
C ALA A 262 13.05 4.14 -2.21
N PHE A 263 14.32 3.84 -2.48
CA PHE A 263 15.15 3.03 -1.60
C PHE A 263 15.43 3.71 -0.26
N MET A 264 15.74 5.02 -0.26
CA MET A 264 15.94 5.78 0.98
C MET A 264 14.68 5.78 1.84
N TYR A 265 13.50 5.85 1.22
CA TYR A 265 12.22 5.83 1.93
C TYR A 265 11.96 4.45 2.52
N HIS A 266 12.12 3.40 1.71
CA HIS A 266 12.06 2.01 2.13
C HIS A 266 12.96 1.78 3.35
N ARG A 267 14.22 2.22 3.29
CA ARG A 267 15.19 2.05 4.38
C ARG A 267 14.74 2.75 5.66
N SER A 268 14.28 4.01 5.54
CA SER A 268 13.77 4.78 6.68
C SER A 268 12.54 4.10 7.30
N TYR A 269 11.61 3.62 6.49
CA TYR A 269 10.43 2.91 6.95
C TYR A 269 10.78 1.61 7.69
N CYS A 270 11.59 0.75 7.08
CA CYS A 270 12.01 -0.51 7.69
C CYS A 270 12.78 -0.30 9.01
N SER A 271 13.61 0.75 9.10
CA SER A 271 14.27 1.14 10.36
C SER A 271 13.26 1.56 11.42
N LYS A 272 12.29 2.42 11.09
CA LYS A 272 11.24 2.88 12.04
C LYS A 272 10.39 1.73 12.58
N VAL A 273 9.97 0.81 11.72
CA VAL A 273 9.17 -0.36 12.15
C VAL A 273 9.99 -1.30 13.06
N LYS A 274 11.29 -1.48 12.77
CA LYS A 274 12.21 -2.25 13.64
C LYS A 274 12.42 -1.56 15.00
N GLU A 275 12.59 -0.24 15.03
CA GLU A 275 12.76 0.54 16.26
C GLU A 275 11.50 0.46 17.14
N GLN A 276 10.31 0.62 16.58
CA GLN A 276 9.06 0.53 17.34
C GLN A 276 8.87 -0.86 17.96
N HIS A 277 9.13 -1.93 17.20
CA HIS A 277 9.10 -3.28 17.73
C HIS A 277 10.08 -3.46 18.91
N SER A 278 11.28 -2.88 18.83
CA SER A 278 12.25 -2.95 19.93
C SER A 278 11.78 -2.22 21.19
N ALA A 279 10.99 -1.15 21.04
CA ALA A 279 10.40 -0.41 22.15
C ALA A 279 9.22 -1.17 22.79
N ASP A 280 8.35 -1.78 21.99
CA ASP A 280 7.14 -2.48 22.47
C ASP A 280 7.43 -3.83 23.13
N MET A 281 8.57 -4.48 22.83
CA MET A 281 9.05 -5.69 23.51
C MET A 281 9.32 -5.52 25.02
N THR A 282 9.25 -4.29 25.55
CA THR A 282 9.31 -4.04 26.99
C THR A 282 7.98 -4.25 27.72
N HIS A 283 6.84 -4.44 27.03
CA HIS A 283 5.51 -4.46 27.66
C HIS A 283 4.53 -5.58 27.30
N ALA A 284 4.79 -6.50 26.35
CA ALA A 284 3.97 -7.71 26.20
C ALA A 284 4.68 -8.81 25.42
N GLU A 285 4.72 -10.02 25.99
CA GLU A 285 5.09 -11.24 25.28
C GLU A 285 3.95 -11.67 24.34
N ASP A 286 4.31 -12.05 23.10
CA ASP A 286 3.62 -13.01 22.24
C ASP A 286 2.47 -12.64 21.28
N ALA A 287 2.40 -11.42 20.73
CA ALA A 287 1.54 -11.17 19.54
C ALA A 287 2.22 -10.54 18.30
N LEU A 288 3.43 -9.97 18.44
CA LEU A 288 3.99 -9.08 17.41
C LEU A 288 5.37 -9.50 16.85
N LYS A 289 5.81 -10.75 17.08
CA LYS A 289 7.10 -11.20 16.55
C LYS A 289 7.14 -11.30 15.01
N ASN A 290 5.97 -11.22 14.36
CA ASN A 290 5.79 -11.36 12.93
C ASN A 290 5.43 -10.06 12.19
N SER A 291 5.10 -8.94 12.87
CA SER A 291 4.60 -7.76 12.13
C SER A 291 5.72 -7.02 11.40
N TRP A 292 6.86 -6.74 12.05
CA TRP A 292 7.93 -5.99 11.37
C TRP A 292 8.58 -6.79 10.24
N VAL A 293 8.72 -8.12 10.41
CA VAL A 293 9.23 -9.02 9.36
C VAL A 293 8.28 -9.01 8.17
N TYR A 294 6.97 -9.07 8.41
CA TYR A 294 5.94 -8.95 7.38
C TYR A 294 6.03 -7.60 6.64
N HIS A 295 6.18 -6.49 7.36
CA HIS A 295 6.35 -5.17 6.73
C HIS A 295 7.60 -5.12 5.84
N VAL A 296 8.73 -5.65 6.29
CA VAL A 296 9.96 -5.73 5.48
C VAL A 296 9.76 -6.63 4.27
N GLU A 297 9.17 -7.82 4.45
CA GLU A 297 8.88 -8.75 3.36
C GLU A 297 8.01 -8.09 2.28
N MET A 298 6.91 -7.48 2.69
CA MET A 298 5.96 -6.84 1.77
C MET A 298 6.61 -5.66 1.04
N MET A 299 7.34 -4.81 1.76
CA MET A 299 8.00 -3.66 1.17
C MET A 299 9.08 -4.07 0.14
N VAL A 300 9.91 -5.07 0.45
CA VAL A 300 10.94 -5.56 -0.49
C VAL A 300 10.30 -6.27 -1.69
N THR A 301 9.28 -7.11 -1.45
CA THR A 301 8.60 -7.86 -2.51
C THR A 301 7.94 -6.91 -3.51
N GLU A 302 7.27 -5.88 -3.02
CA GLU A 302 6.64 -4.85 -3.86
C GLU A 302 7.67 -4.01 -4.62
N PHE A 303 8.76 -3.63 -3.96
CA PHE A 303 9.88 -2.94 -4.59
C PHE A 303 10.43 -3.77 -5.77
N CYS A 304 10.65 -5.06 -5.54
CA CYS A 304 11.12 -6.00 -6.56
C CYS A 304 10.11 -6.14 -7.70
N ALA A 305 8.83 -6.38 -7.38
CA ALA A 305 7.78 -6.59 -8.37
C ALA A 305 7.66 -5.42 -9.35
N ILE A 306 7.71 -4.18 -8.86
CA ILE A 306 7.62 -2.97 -9.70
C ILE A 306 8.89 -2.81 -10.53
N CYS A 307 10.07 -3.03 -9.94
CA CYS A 307 11.33 -2.98 -10.67
C CYS A 307 11.40 -4.03 -11.78
N ILE A 308 10.91 -5.25 -11.54
CA ILE A 308 10.79 -6.31 -12.54
C ILE A 308 9.83 -5.90 -13.66
N LYS A 309 8.65 -5.39 -13.31
CA LYS A 309 7.64 -4.95 -14.28
C LYS A 309 8.16 -3.83 -15.18
N ARG A 310 8.98 -2.91 -14.64
CA ARG A 310 9.54 -1.76 -15.35
C ARG A 310 10.94 -1.98 -15.93
N ASN A 311 11.51 -3.19 -15.82
CA ASN A 311 12.86 -3.54 -16.25
C ASN A 311 13.96 -2.64 -15.62
N LEU A 312 13.85 -2.37 -14.32
CA LEU A 312 14.81 -1.58 -13.52
C LEU A 312 15.69 -2.46 -12.60
N VAL A 313 15.66 -3.78 -12.80
CA VAL A 313 16.35 -4.76 -11.96
C VAL A 313 17.87 -4.53 -11.95
N ASP A 314 18.45 -4.12 -13.07
CA ASP A 314 19.87 -3.82 -13.23
C ASP A 314 20.37 -2.73 -12.26
N LYS A 315 19.55 -1.70 -12.02
CA LYS A 315 19.83 -0.63 -11.06
C LYS A 315 19.43 -1.00 -9.63
N MET A 316 18.38 -1.81 -9.49
CA MET A 316 17.90 -2.27 -8.18
C MET A 316 18.96 -3.13 -7.47
N ILE A 317 19.67 -4.00 -8.20
CA ILE A 317 20.70 -4.88 -7.62
C ILE A 317 21.93 -4.13 -7.10
N ASP A 318 22.13 -2.88 -7.54
CA ASP A 318 23.22 -2.00 -7.09
C ASP A 318 22.92 -1.28 -5.77
N LEU A 319 21.67 -1.33 -5.30
CA LEU A 319 21.29 -0.71 -4.04
C LEU A 319 21.90 -1.48 -2.84
N PRO A 320 22.22 -0.81 -1.72
CA PRO A 320 22.86 -1.43 -0.57
C PRO A 320 21.84 -2.15 0.34
N TRP A 321 21.30 -3.27 -0.15
CA TRP A 321 20.40 -4.16 0.60
C TRP A 321 21.09 -4.78 1.82
N ASP A 322 20.38 -4.89 2.95
CA ASP A 322 20.86 -5.64 4.11
C ASP A 322 20.54 -7.16 4.02
N SER A 323 21.06 -7.95 4.96
CA SER A 323 20.86 -9.40 4.95
C SER A 323 19.40 -9.84 5.15
N GLU A 324 18.59 -9.04 5.86
CA GLU A 324 17.18 -9.33 6.10
C GLU A 324 16.33 -9.01 4.87
N GLU A 325 16.68 -7.98 4.12
CA GLU A 325 16.03 -7.59 2.88
C GLU A 325 16.46 -8.52 1.73
N GLU A 326 17.74 -8.92 1.71
CA GLU A 326 18.30 -9.76 0.65
C GLU A 326 17.58 -11.11 0.50
N LYS A 327 17.11 -11.71 1.60
CA LYS A 327 16.38 -12.99 1.54
C LYS A 327 15.09 -12.87 0.70
N HIS A 328 14.40 -11.74 0.82
CA HIS A 328 13.17 -11.45 0.07
C HIS A 328 13.50 -11.05 -1.38
N LEU A 329 14.56 -10.26 -1.58
CA LEU A 329 15.09 -9.92 -2.91
C LEU A 329 15.45 -11.18 -3.72
N HIS A 330 16.15 -12.12 -3.10
CA HIS A 330 16.52 -13.41 -3.71
C HIS A 330 15.26 -14.17 -4.13
N LYS A 331 14.32 -14.36 -3.20
CA LYS A 331 13.06 -15.06 -3.44
C LYS A 331 12.30 -14.43 -4.62
N SER A 332 12.08 -13.11 -4.60
CA SER A 332 11.34 -12.42 -5.66
C SER A 332 12.01 -12.52 -7.05
N LEU A 333 13.33 -12.40 -7.14
CA LEU A 333 14.03 -12.53 -8.43
C LEU A 333 14.08 -13.98 -8.92
N PHE A 334 14.21 -14.94 -8.00
CA PHE A 334 14.21 -16.35 -8.33
C PHE A 334 12.84 -16.83 -8.78
N ASP A 335 11.77 -16.46 -8.08
CA ASP A 335 10.38 -16.74 -8.44
C ASP A 335 10.03 -16.09 -9.79
N SER A 336 10.45 -14.85 -10.02
CA SER A 336 10.28 -14.19 -11.32
C SER A 336 11.00 -14.90 -12.46
N ALA A 337 12.16 -15.52 -12.20
CA ALA A 337 12.85 -16.35 -13.19
C ALA A 337 12.07 -17.63 -13.52
N HIS A 338 11.29 -18.15 -12.57
CA HIS A 338 10.40 -19.30 -12.80
C HIS A 338 9.21 -18.93 -13.68
N GLU A 339 8.60 -17.78 -13.41
CA GLU A 339 7.46 -17.29 -14.19
C GLU A 339 7.84 -16.81 -15.59
N MET A 340 9.01 -16.18 -15.72
CA MET A 340 9.47 -15.54 -16.97
C MET A 340 10.89 -15.99 -17.35
N PRO A 341 11.09 -17.27 -17.77
CA PRO A 341 12.40 -17.83 -18.08
C PRO A 341 13.09 -17.18 -19.29
N MET A 342 12.33 -16.47 -20.14
CA MET A 342 12.87 -15.73 -21.28
C MET A 342 13.48 -14.37 -20.90
N LYS A 343 13.31 -13.92 -19.66
CA LYS A 343 13.86 -12.65 -19.18
C LYS A 343 15.17 -12.88 -18.42
N PRO A 344 16.11 -11.93 -18.43
CA PRO A 344 17.39 -12.07 -17.74
C PRO A 344 17.31 -11.92 -16.21
N ASN A 345 16.11 -11.93 -15.60
CA ASN A 345 15.91 -11.65 -14.17
C ASN A 345 16.71 -12.61 -13.27
N GLY A 346 16.65 -13.92 -13.56
CA GLY A 346 17.45 -14.92 -12.85
C GLY A 346 18.96 -14.73 -13.05
N SER A 347 19.38 -14.32 -14.25
CA SER A 347 20.78 -14.03 -14.51
C SER A 347 21.24 -12.75 -13.80
N LEU A 348 20.36 -11.76 -13.60
CA LEU A 348 20.65 -10.57 -12.79
C LEU A 348 20.78 -10.90 -11.30
N LEU A 349 20.08 -11.92 -10.79
CA LEU A 349 20.31 -12.44 -9.43
C LEU A 349 21.73 -13.03 -9.28
N VAL A 350 22.24 -13.73 -10.30
CA VAL A 350 23.64 -14.18 -10.31
C VAL A 350 24.60 -12.99 -10.31
N VAL A 351 24.34 -11.98 -11.14
CA VAL A 351 25.14 -10.74 -11.18
C VAL A 351 25.13 -10.01 -9.83
N TYR A 352 24.01 -10.00 -9.11
CA TYR A 352 23.90 -9.42 -7.77
C TYR A 352 24.93 -9.99 -6.80
N TYR A 353 25.09 -11.33 -6.79
CA TYR A 353 26.07 -12.01 -5.94
C TYR A 353 27.51 -11.81 -6.42
N LEU A 354 27.74 -11.84 -7.74
CA LEU A 354 29.06 -11.60 -8.32
C LEU A 354 29.58 -10.19 -8.01
N ARG A 355 28.72 -9.16 -8.09
CA ARG A 355 29.09 -7.77 -7.73
C ARG A 355 29.47 -7.59 -6.26
N ARG A 356 29.00 -8.50 -5.39
CA ARG A 356 29.32 -8.53 -3.96
C ARG A 356 30.43 -9.52 -3.60
N TYR A 357 31.15 -10.06 -4.61
CA TYR A 357 32.24 -11.02 -4.44
C TYR A 357 31.81 -12.34 -3.77
N ARG A 358 30.52 -12.68 -3.86
CA ARG A 358 29.90 -13.89 -3.29
C ARG A 358 29.77 -14.97 -4.35
N TYR A 359 30.92 -15.52 -4.72
CA TYR A 359 31.05 -16.39 -5.90
C TYR A 359 30.41 -17.77 -5.72
N LEU A 360 30.39 -18.29 -4.49
CA LEU A 360 29.78 -19.60 -4.20
C LEU A 360 28.25 -19.51 -4.34
N GLU A 361 27.65 -18.44 -3.80
CA GLU A 361 26.21 -18.22 -3.90
C GLU A 361 25.79 -17.93 -5.34
N ALA A 362 26.59 -17.17 -6.09
CA ALA A 362 26.38 -16.98 -7.53
C ALA A 362 26.36 -18.31 -8.30
N TYR A 363 27.25 -19.24 -7.93
CA TYR A 363 27.31 -20.58 -8.51
C TYR A 363 26.10 -21.45 -8.13
N GLU A 364 25.71 -21.46 -6.86
CA GLU A 364 24.55 -22.22 -6.38
C GLU A 364 23.24 -21.75 -7.06
N VAL A 365 23.09 -20.44 -7.25
CA VAL A 365 21.95 -19.86 -7.97
C VAL A 365 21.97 -20.27 -9.45
N ASP A 366 23.12 -20.16 -10.14
CA ASP A 366 23.24 -20.60 -11.54
C ASP A 366 22.87 -22.07 -11.71
N ARG A 367 23.38 -22.96 -10.85
CA ARG A 367 23.03 -24.39 -10.86
C ARG A 367 21.55 -24.64 -10.63
N SER A 368 20.93 -23.87 -9.74
CA SER A 368 19.49 -23.99 -9.45
C SER A 368 18.64 -23.53 -10.64
N LEU A 369 19.03 -22.44 -11.29
CA LEU A 369 18.39 -21.95 -12.52
C LEU A 369 18.54 -22.94 -13.68
N GLN A 370 19.74 -23.51 -13.89
CA GLN A 370 19.99 -24.52 -14.93
C GLN A 370 19.09 -25.75 -14.77
N LYS A 371 18.92 -26.26 -13.53
CA LYS A 371 18.04 -27.41 -13.24
C LYS A 371 16.58 -27.13 -13.65
N PHE A 372 16.12 -25.91 -13.46
CA PHE A 372 14.76 -25.51 -13.84
C PHE A 372 14.63 -25.26 -15.34
N GLU A 373 15.58 -24.55 -15.95
CA GLU A 373 15.63 -24.30 -17.38
C GLU A 373 15.65 -25.61 -18.19
N GLN A 374 16.38 -26.62 -17.73
CA GLN A 374 16.40 -27.95 -18.36
C GLN A 374 15.01 -28.59 -18.42
N LYS A 375 14.21 -28.48 -17.35
CA LYS A 375 12.82 -28.98 -17.33
C LYS A 375 11.91 -28.24 -18.30
N ILE A 376 12.12 -26.93 -18.49
CA ILE A 376 11.33 -26.15 -19.45
C ILE A 376 11.69 -26.51 -20.90
N LEU A 377 12.99 -26.69 -21.16
CA LEU A 377 13.51 -26.98 -22.50
C LEU A 377 12.95 -28.28 -23.09
N GLU A 378 12.56 -29.25 -22.25
CA GLU A 378 11.95 -30.52 -22.68
C GLU A 378 10.56 -30.34 -23.31
N ASN A 379 9.83 -29.28 -22.96
CA ASN A 379 8.40 -29.12 -23.28
C ASN A 379 8.07 -27.89 -24.14
N THR A 380 9.08 -27.19 -24.68
CA THR A 380 8.91 -25.86 -25.27
C THR A 380 9.32 -25.79 -26.75
N THR A 381 8.80 -24.82 -27.50
CA THR A 381 9.17 -24.54 -28.89
C THR A 381 10.64 -24.11 -29.05
N GLU A 382 11.23 -24.42 -30.22
CA GLU A 382 12.67 -24.17 -30.47
C GLU A 382 13.04 -22.68 -30.40
N GLU A 383 12.13 -21.77 -30.75
CA GLU A 383 12.39 -20.32 -30.64
C GLU A 383 12.61 -19.90 -29.18
N ILE A 384 11.72 -20.32 -28.28
CA ILE A 384 11.82 -19.99 -26.85
C ILE A 384 13.01 -20.72 -26.24
N ALA A 385 13.23 -21.98 -26.62
CA ALA A 385 14.38 -22.77 -26.17
C ALA A 385 15.71 -22.12 -26.58
N SER A 386 15.81 -21.55 -27.78
CA SER A 386 17.01 -20.85 -28.25
C SER A 386 17.33 -19.62 -27.40
N LYS A 387 16.31 -18.85 -26.99
CA LYS A 387 16.46 -17.65 -26.14
C LYS A 387 16.91 -18.04 -24.72
N ILE A 388 16.28 -19.06 -24.13
CA ILE A 388 16.66 -19.58 -22.80
C ILE A 388 18.12 -20.06 -22.83
N ARG A 389 18.50 -20.88 -23.83
CA ARG A 389 19.89 -21.36 -23.97
C ARG A 389 20.89 -20.22 -24.15
N ALA A 390 20.52 -19.14 -24.84
CA ALA A 390 21.39 -17.98 -25.01
C ALA A 390 21.64 -17.25 -23.68
N ILE A 391 20.59 -17.04 -22.88
CA ILE A 391 20.66 -16.42 -21.55
C ILE A 391 21.50 -17.30 -20.59
N ALA A 392 21.24 -18.60 -20.59
CA ALA A 392 21.97 -19.57 -19.77
C ALA A 392 23.47 -19.59 -20.11
N ARG A 393 23.83 -19.66 -21.40
CA ARG A 393 25.23 -19.63 -21.86
C ARG A 393 25.95 -18.35 -21.47
N TRP A 394 25.27 -17.20 -21.56
CA TRP A 394 25.83 -15.93 -21.12
C TRP A 394 26.11 -15.93 -19.61
N ARG A 395 25.15 -16.38 -18.81
CA ARG A 395 25.26 -16.48 -17.34
C ARG A 395 26.37 -17.44 -16.93
N GLU A 396 26.43 -18.62 -17.52
CA GLU A 396 27.48 -19.63 -17.30
C GLU A 396 28.87 -19.06 -17.62
N SER A 397 29.02 -18.37 -18.75
CA SER A 397 30.31 -17.74 -19.12
C SER A 397 30.79 -16.73 -18.08
N LEU A 398 29.89 -15.98 -17.46
CA LEU A 398 30.24 -15.05 -16.38
C LEU A 398 30.67 -15.80 -15.12
N VAL A 399 29.90 -16.79 -14.70
CA VAL A 399 30.18 -17.56 -13.47
C VAL A 399 31.52 -18.30 -13.59
N VAL A 400 31.77 -18.99 -14.71
CA VAL A 400 33.04 -19.72 -14.94
C VAL A 400 34.25 -18.79 -14.85
N LYS A 401 34.21 -17.64 -15.54
CA LYS A 401 35.29 -16.64 -15.47
C LYS A 401 35.53 -16.15 -14.04
N CYS A 402 34.47 -15.99 -13.25
CA CYS A 402 34.58 -15.57 -11.87
C CYS A 402 35.12 -16.67 -10.95
N LEU A 403 34.76 -17.93 -11.19
CA LEU A 403 35.29 -19.08 -10.45
C LEU A 403 36.78 -19.32 -10.72
N ASP A 404 37.25 -19.05 -11.94
CA ASP A 404 38.67 -19.15 -12.29
C ASP A 404 39.54 -18.14 -11.52
N MET A 405 38.95 -17.04 -11.05
CA MET A 405 39.62 -16.03 -10.21
C MET A 405 39.67 -16.42 -8.72
N LEU A 406 39.03 -17.53 -8.31
CA LEU A 406 39.00 -17.95 -6.91
C LEU A 406 40.29 -18.65 -6.46
N PRO A 407 40.71 -18.47 -5.19
CA PRO A 407 41.74 -19.29 -4.56
C PRO A 407 41.43 -20.79 -4.67
N GLU A 408 42.48 -21.61 -4.74
CA GLU A 408 42.39 -23.07 -4.96
C GLU A 408 41.49 -23.78 -3.94
N VAL A 409 41.55 -23.36 -2.66
CA VAL A 409 40.72 -23.90 -1.57
C VAL A 409 39.22 -23.68 -1.81
N GLN A 410 38.83 -22.54 -2.39
CA GLN A 410 37.44 -22.27 -2.72
C GLN A 410 37.00 -22.98 -4.01
N ARG A 411 37.92 -23.24 -4.95
CA ARG A 411 37.67 -24.09 -6.12
C ARG A 411 37.42 -25.54 -5.74
N GLU A 412 38.01 -26.03 -4.66
CA GLU A 412 37.70 -27.37 -4.12
C GLU A 412 36.30 -27.45 -3.50
N ASN A 413 35.85 -26.40 -2.79
CA ASN A 413 34.46 -26.32 -2.30
C ASN A 413 33.43 -26.34 -3.43
N VAL A 414 33.72 -25.70 -4.57
CA VAL A 414 32.88 -25.76 -5.77
C VAL A 414 32.80 -27.19 -6.35
N LYS A 415 33.90 -27.96 -6.27
CA LYS A 415 33.89 -29.39 -6.63
C LYS A 415 33.03 -30.22 -5.67
N ALA A 416 33.00 -29.89 -4.38
CA ALA A 416 32.12 -30.51 -3.38
C ALA A 416 30.63 -30.14 -3.56
N ILE A 417 30.33 -28.93 -4.04
CA ILE A 417 28.98 -28.53 -4.46
C ILE A 417 28.55 -29.34 -5.70
N ASN A 418 29.49 -29.63 -6.60
CA ASN A 418 29.25 -30.49 -7.77
C ASN A 418 29.03 -31.97 -7.43
N SER A 419 29.63 -32.47 -6.35
CA SER A 419 29.36 -33.83 -5.82
C SER A 419 28.05 -33.92 -5.02
N GLY A 420 27.39 -32.79 -4.73
CA GLY A 420 26.08 -32.74 -4.07
C GLY A 420 26.13 -32.78 -2.54
N GLU A 421 27.31 -32.60 -1.93
CA GLU A 421 27.51 -32.85 -0.49
C GLU A 421 27.23 -31.63 0.40
N GLN A 422 27.25 -30.41 -0.13
CA GLN A 422 26.98 -29.18 0.63
C GLN A 422 26.28 -28.12 -0.24
N SER A 423 24.96 -28.07 -0.21
CA SER A 423 24.20 -26.88 -0.63
C SER A 423 23.76 -26.13 0.62
N GLN A 424 24.20 -24.87 0.79
CA GLN A 424 23.82 -24.07 1.96
C GLN A 424 22.35 -23.60 1.89
N PHE A 425 21.80 -23.38 0.69
CA PHE A 425 20.41 -22.95 0.50
C PHE A 425 19.35 -24.02 0.79
N ALA A 426 19.70 -25.31 0.70
CA ALA A 426 18.78 -26.39 1.07
C ALA A 426 18.39 -26.34 2.56
N ARG A 427 19.21 -25.72 3.42
CA ARG A 427 18.90 -25.54 4.85
C ARG A 427 17.97 -24.35 5.10
N THR A 428 18.07 -23.28 4.33
CA THR A 428 17.26 -22.07 4.54
C THR A 428 15.83 -22.23 4.01
N ALA A 429 15.62 -22.99 2.93
CA ALA A 429 14.29 -23.28 2.38
C ALA A 429 13.47 -24.31 3.20
N GLN A 430 14.14 -25.12 4.04
CA GLN A 430 13.47 -26.11 4.90
C GLN A 430 13.00 -25.56 6.25
N LEU A 431 13.42 -24.35 6.63
CA LEU A 431 13.02 -23.70 7.89
C LEU A 431 11.76 -22.81 7.75
N SER A 432 11.20 -22.69 6.55
CA SER A 432 10.04 -21.84 6.26
C SER A 432 8.75 -22.61 5.93
N SER A 433 8.57 -23.82 6.47
CA SER A 433 7.26 -24.52 6.45
C SER A 433 6.80 -24.85 7.88
N PRO A 434 5.59 -24.44 8.29
CA PRO A 434 5.04 -24.81 9.59
C PRO A 434 4.31 -26.16 9.46
N ALA A 435 4.94 -27.25 9.91
CA ALA A 435 4.30 -28.43 10.53
C ALA A 435 5.26 -29.63 10.59
N HIS A 436 5.76 -29.96 11.78
CA HIS A 436 5.27 -31.15 12.49
C HIS A 436 5.87 -31.19 13.90
N VAL A 437 4.98 -31.12 14.89
CA VAL A 437 5.27 -31.43 16.29
C VAL A 437 5.74 -32.88 16.36
N GLY A 438 7.04 -33.08 16.61
CA GLY A 438 7.64 -34.38 16.89
C GLY A 438 8.45 -34.28 18.17
N LYS A 439 7.88 -34.78 19.27
CA LYS A 439 8.54 -34.90 20.58
C LYS A 439 9.89 -35.60 20.41
N SER A 440 10.97 -34.97 20.87
CA SER A 440 12.19 -35.67 21.26
C SER A 440 12.82 -34.97 22.46
N GLN A 441 13.32 -35.81 23.36
CA GLN A 441 13.53 -35.56 24.78
C GLN A 441 14.81 -34.75 25.05
N SER A 442 14.75 -33.87 26.04
CA SER A 442 15.92 -33.37 26.75
C SER A 442 16.66 -34.51 27.46
N PRO A 443 17.99 -34.38 27.62
CA PRO A 443 18.53 -34.59 28.95
C PRO A 443 19.42 -33.42 29.41
N ALA A 444 19.00 -32.88 30.55
CA ALA A 444 19.79 -32.52 31.73
C ALA A 444 21.12 -31.77 31.55
N ALA A 445 21.09 -30.54 32.03
CA ALA A 445 22.23 -29.80 32.54
C ALA A 445 22.97 -30.56 33.66
N GLN A 446 24.30 -30.53 33.63
CA GLN A 446 25.13 -30.57 34.83
C GLN A 446 26.24 -29.52 34.73
N ASN A 447 26.28 -28.73 35.80
CA ASN A 447 27.14 -27.58 36.06
C ASN A 447 28.64 -27.89 36.01
N LEU A 448 29.45 -26.90 35.62
CA LEU A 448 30.62 -26.56 36.41
C LEU A 448 30.94 -25.05 36.28
N VAL A 449 30.89 -24.39 37.43
CA VAL A 449 31.27 -23.00 37.69
C VAL A 449 32.77 -22.95 37.95
N GLU A 450 33.50 -21.99 37.37
CA GLU A 450 34.34 -21.01 38.11
C GLU A 450 35.41 -20.32 37.23
N ARG A 451 35.49 -18.98 37.43
CA ARG A 451 36.66 -18.08 37.36
C ARG A 451 37.24 -17.79 35.96
N SER A 452 37.36 -16.52 35.54
CA SER A 452 37.95 -15.41 36.30
C SER A 452 37.68 -14.05 35.61
N HIS A 453 37.23 -13.07 36.41
CA HIS A 453 37.41 -11.64 36.14
C HIS A 453 38.79 -11.19 36.64
N LEU A 454 39.50 -10.32 35.90
CA LEU A 454 40.18 -9.08 36.37
C LEU A 454 41.20 -8.52 35.34
N PHE A 455 41.48 -7.21 35.49
CA PHE A 455 42.30 -6.25 34.69
C PHE A 455 41.46 -5.42 33.68
N TRP A 456 40.89 -4.24 33.99
CA TRP A 456 41.46 -2.92 34.43
C TRP A 456 42.66 -2.47 33.57
N ILE A 457 42.83 -1.26 33.04
CA ILE A 457 42.07 0.02 32.96
C ILE A 457 42.82 0.91 31.91
N PRO A 458 42.24 2.03 31.42
CA PRO A 458 42.84 2.96 30.44
C PRO A 458 43.99 3.81 31.01
N GLY A 459 44.99 4.12 30.18
CA GLY A 459 46.09 5.02 30.50
C GLY A 459 45.79 6.49 30.17
N HIS A 460 46.03 7.38 31.14
CA HIS A 460 45.87 8.83 31.09
C HIS A 460 47.21 9.55 30.89
N HIS A 461 47.15 10.67 30.12
CA HIS A 461 47.83 11.97 30.31
C HIS A 461 49.33 12.18 29.94
N PRO A 462 49.80 13.44 29.69
CA PRO A 462 49.31 14.70 30.27
C PRO A 462 49.14 15.95 29.36
N MET A 463 48.50 16.93 29.99
CA MET A 463 48.16 18.31 29.61
C MET A 463 49.35 19.19 29.23
N GLY A 464 49.09 20.15 28.32
CA GLY A 464 49.86 21.38 28.17
C GLY A 464 48.89 22.56 27.94
N HIS A 465 48.70 23.38 28.97
CA HIS A 465 48.05 24.69 28.88
C HIS A 465 48.83 25.63 27.94
N LEU A 466 48.12 26.51 27.22
CA LEU A 466 48.44 27.94 27.03
C LEU A 466 47.45 28.59 26.04
N HIS A 467 46.54 29.42 26.54
CA HIS A 467 46.10 30.64 25.85
C HIS A 467 47.07 31.77 26.30
N PRO A 468 47.44 32.74 25.45
CA PRO A 468 46.54 33.88 25.19
C PRO A 468 46.65 34.57 23.80
N ILE A 469 45.54 35.20 23.39
CA ILE A 469 45.27 36.57 22.89
C ILE A 469 43.97 36.53 22.08
#